data_AF-A0A2N2E0L6-F1
#
_entry.id   AF-A0A2N2E0L6-F1
#
_cell.length_a   1.000
_cell.length_b   1.000
_cell.length_c   1.000
_cell.angle_alpha   90.00
_cell.angle_beta   90.00
_cell.angle_gamma   90.00
#
_symmetry.space_group_name_H-M   'P 1'
#
loop_
_entity.id
_entity.type
_entity.pdbx_description
1 polymer ?
#
loop_
_entity_poly.entity_id
_entity_poly.type
_entity_poly.pdbx_seq_one_letter_code
_entity_poly.pdbx_strand_id
1 'polypeptide(L)' 'MTSQAKVYVAVIASFSEDGNLFPRRLRWEDGREYSIEKVLDVRPAAALKAGGQGDRYTVQING' A
#
# COMPACT_ATOMS: atom_id res chain seq x y z
N MET A 1 2.83 -13.12 -20.30
CA MET A 1 3.84 -12.09 -19.97
C MET A 1 3.29 -11.26 -18.83
N THR A 2 3.59 -11.63 -17.59
CA THR A 2 3.17 -10.87 -16.41
C THR A 2 4.01 -9.60 -16.32
N SER A 3 3.54 -8.52 -16.94
CA SER A 3 4.12 -7.19 -16.71
C SER A 3 4.08 -6.93 -15.20
N GLN A 4 5.22 -6.58 -14.59
CA GLN A 4 5.23 -6.02 -13.23
C GLN A 4 4.48 -4.68 -13.28
N ALA A 5 3.18 -4.74 -13.05
CA ALA A 5 2.35 -3.55 -13.05
C ALA A 5 2.73 -2.66 -11.85
N LYS A 6 3.32 -1.49 -12.14
CA LYS A 6 3.44 -0.39 -11.18
C LYS A 6 2.29 0.57 -11.46
N VAL A 7 1.25 0.51 -10.64
CA VAL A 7 0.05 1.32 -10.79
C VAL A 7 -0.26 2.09 -9.51
N TYR A 8 -0.98 3.20 -9.66
CA TYR A 8 -1.41 4.01 -8.52
C TYR A 8 -2.85 3.65 -8.16
N VAL A 9 -3.02 3.07 -6.97
CA VAL A 9 -4.32 2.63 -6.45
C VAL A 9 -4.77 3.47 -5.27
N ALA A 10 -6.07 3.51 -5.02
CA ALA A 10 -6.60 4.10 -3.79
C ALA A 10 -6.38 3.12 -2.63
N VAL A 11 -5.98 3.64 -1.47
CA VAL A 11 -5.72 2.84 -0.26
C VAL A 11 -6.54 3.40 0.90
N ILE A 12 -7.25 2.52 1.59
CA ILE A 12 -7.86 2.80 2.90
C ILE A 12 -6.82 2.43 3.95
N ALA A 13 -6.40 3.41 4.74
CA ALA A 13 -5.44 3.24 5.82
C ALA A 13 -6.04 3.71 7.15
N SER A 14 -5.53 3.15 8.24
CA SER A 14 -5.82 3.58 9.62
C SER A 14 -4.55 4.10 10.27
N PHE A 15 -4.67 5.13 11.09
CA PHE A 15 -3.60 5.53 11.99
C PHE A 15 -3.77 4.82 13.34
N SER A 16 -2.66 4.38 13.94
CA SER A 16 -2.64 4.01 15.36
C SER A 16 -2.62 5.26 16.24
N GLU A 17 -2.87 5.08 17.54
CA GLU A 17 -2.77 6.16 18.53
C GLU A 17 -1.37 6.80 18.57
N ASP A 18 -0.32 5.98 18.35
CA ASP A 18 1.07 6.45 18.24
C ASP A 18 1.40 7.18 16.91
N GLY A 19 0.40 7.36 16.03
CA GLY A 19 0.57 8.07 14.76
C GLY A 19 1.11 7.24 13.60
N ASN A 20 1.31 5.93 13.77
CA ASN A 20 1.76 5.06 12.69
C ASN A 20 0.63 4.78 11.69
N LEU A 21 0.91 4.89 10.40
CA LEU A 21 -0.03 4.59 9.33
C LEU A 21 0.00 3.09 8.99
N PHE A 22 -1.18 2.47 8.88
CA PHE A 22 -1.32 1.07 8.50
C PHE A 22 -2.30 0.93 7.33
N PRO A 23 -1.87 0.39 6.18
CA PRO A 23 -2.78 0.13 5.06
C PRO A 23 -3.69 -1.07 5.40
N ARG A 24 -4.97 -0.97 5.06
CA ARG A 24 -6.00 -1.99 5.42
C ARG A 24 -6.66 -2.60 4.20
N ARG A 25 -6.99 -1.77 3.20
CA ARG A 25 -7.58 -2.20 1.93
C ARG A 25 -7.04 -1.36 0.79
N LEU A 26 -6.99 -1.92 -0.41
CA LEU A 26 -6.75 -1.16 -1.63
C LEU A 26 -7.87 -1.39 -2.63
N ARG A 27 -8.15 -0.39 -3.47
CA ARG A 27 -9.07 -0.51 -4.60
C ARG A 27 -8.27 -0.52 -5.90
N TRP A 28 -8.33 -1.62 -6.62
CA TRP A 28 -7.65 -1.81 -7.90
C TRP A 28 -8.30 -0.98 -9.02
N GLU A 29 -7.63 -0.91 -10.16
CA GLU A 29 -8.06 -0.07 -11.29
C GLU A 29 -9.42 -0.49 -11.88
N ASP A 30 -9.79 -1.77 -11.73
CA ASP A 30 -11.09 -2.31 -12.13
C ASP A 30 -12.20 -2.08 -11.08
N GLY A 31 -11.88 -1.36 -10.00
CA GLY A 31 -12.80 -1.05 -8.91
C GLY A 31 -12.92 -2.14 -7.85
N ARG A 32 -12.27 -3.30 -8.01
CA ARG A 32 -12.28 -4.36 -7.00
C ARG A 32 -11.50 -3.94 -5.76
N GLU A 33 -12.05 -4.24 -4.58
CA GLU A 33 -11.37 -4.02 -3.31
C GLU A 33 -10.65 -5.29 -2.86
N TYR A 34 -9.44 -5.11 -2.33
CA TYR A 34 -8.61 -6.16 -1.78
C TYR A 34 -8.22 -5.81 -0.35
N SER A 35 -8.46 -6.74 0.56
CA SER A 35 -8.01 -6.64 1.95
C SER A 35 -6.53 -6.97 2.06
N ILE A 36 -5.81 -6.13 2.80
CA ILE A 36 -4.42 -6.38 3.15
C ILE A 36 -4.43 -7.26 4.40
N GLU A 37 -3.96 -8.49 4.26
CA GLU A 37 -3.96 -9.48 5.33
C GLU A 37 -2.77 -9.30 6.27
N LYS A 38 -1.59 -9.01 5.69
CA LYS A 38 -0.35 -8.83 6.44
C LYS A 38 0.50 -7.71 5.85
N VAL A 39 1.17 -6.99 6.74
CA VAL A 39 2.31 -6.13 6.41
C VAL A 39 3.57 -6.93 6.69
N LEU A 40 4.40 -7.14 5.68
CA LEU A 40 5.60 -7.96 5.73
C LEU A 40 6.88 -7.14 5.98
N ASP A 41 6.90 -5.89 5.50
CA ASP A 41 8.03 -4.98 5.63
C ASP A 41 7.52 -3.53 5.56
N VAL A 42 8.16 -2.64 6.34
CA VAL A 42 7.90 -1.20 6.34
C VAL A 42 9.23 -0.49 6.41
N ARG A 43 9.49 0.42 5.47
CA ARG A 43 10.72 1.21 5.43
C ARG A 43 10.54 2.57 4.77
N PRO A 44 11.36 3.57 5.10
CA PRO A 44 11.42 4.81 4.37
C PRO A 44 11.77 4.58 2.89
N ALA A 45 11.11 5.30 1.99
CA ALA A 45 11.38 5.29 0.56
C ALA A 45 11.01 6.63 -0.09
N ALA A 46 11.61 6.93 -1.25
CA ALA A 46 11.18 8.07 -2.04
C ALA A 46 9.73 7.91 -2.51
N ALA A 47 8.90 8.94 -2.31
CA ALA A 47 7.52 8.97 -2.76
C ALA A 47 7.48 9.28 -4.26
N LEU A 48 7.32 8.22 -5.08
CA LEU A 48 7.44 8.34 -6.54
C LEU A 48 6.37 9.22 -7.20
N LYS A 49 5.15 9.29 -6.62
CA LYS A 49 4.04 10.09 -7.17
C LYS A 49 4.05 11.54 -6.72
N ALA A 50 4.14 11.73 -5.40
CA ALA A 50 3.97 13.03 -4.76
C ALA A 50 5.29 13.82 -4.70
N GLY A 51 6.43 13.18 -4.93
CA GLY A 51 7.74 13.73 -4.61
C GLY A 51 8.03 13.66 -3.10
N GLY A 52 9.31 13.77 -2.73
CA GLY A 52 9.75 13.74 -1.33
C GLY A 52 9.91 12.33 -0.75
N GLN A 53 9.69 12.21 0.56
CA GLN A 53 9.84 10.98 1.35
C GLN A 53 8.48 10.42 1.76
N GLY A 54 8.37 9.10 1.82
CA GLY A 54 7.24 8.41 2.43
C GLY A 54 7.64 7.01 2.90
N ASP A 55 6.66 6.22 3.28
CA ASP A 55 6.86 4.84 3.71
C ASP A 55 6.49 3.86 2.58
N ARG A 56 7.34 2.85 2.38
CA ARG A 56 7.06 1.72 1.51
C ARG A 56 6.67 0.53 2.36
N TYR A 57 5.45 0.05 2.12
CA TYR A 57 4.92 -1.17 2.71
C TYR A 57 5.03 -2.31 1.71
N THR A 58 5.60 -3.44 2.14
CA THR A 58 5.42 -4.73 1.47
C THR A 58 4.24 -5.41 2.15
N VAL A 59 3.21 -5.75 1.39
CA VAL A 59 1.96 -6.31 1.91
C VAL A 59 1.62 -7.63 1.23
N GLN A 60 0.88 -8.46 1.94
CA GLN A 60 0.34 -9.73 1.45
C GLN A 60 -1.18 -9.62 1.32
N ILE A 61 -1.71 -10.13 0.21
CA ILE A 61 -3.13 -10.15 -0.15
C ILE A 61 -3.42 -11.55 -0.69
N ASN A 62 -4.41 -12.25 -0.12
CA ASN A 62 -4.85 -13.59 -0.54
C ASN A 62 -3.76 -14.68 -0.47
N GLY A 63 -2.91 -14.70 0.58
CA GLY A 63 -1.95 -15.78 0.81
C GLY A 63 -0.75 -15.78 -0.14
#